data_AF-A0A3B9WB71-F1
#
_entry.id   AF-A0A3B9WB71-F1
#
_cell.length_a   1.000
_cell.length_b   1.000
_cell.length_c   1.000
_cell.angle_alpha   90.00
_cell.angle_beta   90.00
_cell.angle_gamma   90.00
#
_symmetry.space_group_name_H-M   'P 1'
#
loop_
_entity.id
_entity.type
_entity.pdbx_description
1 polymer ?
#
loop_
_entity_poly.entity_id
_entity_poly.type
_entity_poly.pdbx_seq_one_letter_code
_entity_poly.pdbx_strand_id
1 'polypeptide(L)'
;MTTPFARPGRTDVLRVGLTGGIASGKSTVSRCLAELGAVVVDADAIARRLQEPGEDGYEAVVEHFGDTVVDAATGRLDRAALAGIVFADEAKLAELNAIMHPLVRAEAARLPAHAAPGGGVVAGNP
;
A
#
# COMPACT_ATOMS: atom_id res chain seq x y z
N MET A 1 15.78 -29.26 -18.95
CA MET A 1 16.64 -29.36 -17.75
C MET A 1 16.61 -27.99 -17.08
N THR A 2 15.66 -27.78 -16.16
CA THR A 2 15.51 -26.55 -15.37
C THR A 2 14.96 -26.99 -14.02
N THR A 3 15.83 -27.00 -13.02
CA THR A 3 15.56 -27.49 -11.66
C THR A 3 14.62 -26.51 -10.94
N PRO A 4 13.56 -26.96 -10.24
CA PRO A 4 12.78 -26.06 -9.38
C PRO A 4 13.63 -25.60 -8.20
N PHE A 5 13.55 -24.31 -7.87
CA PHE A 5 14.28 -23.63 -6.80
C PHE A 5 13.71 -23.95 -5.40
N ALA A 6 13.37 -25.22 -5.14
CA ALA A 6 12.84 -25.64 -3.85
C ALA A 6 14.00 -26.06 -2.94
N ARG A 7 14.40 -25.18 -2.00
CA ARG A 7 15.24 -25.56 -0.87
C ARG A 7 14.36 -26.23 0.20
N PRO A 8 14.57 -27.51 0.54
CA PRO A 8 13.82 -28.14 1.62
C PRO A 8 14.20 -27.49 2.97
N GLY A 9 13.19 -26.98 3.71
CA GLY A 9 13.35 -26.62 5.13
C GLY A 9 13.03 -25.17 5.57
N ARG A 10 12.54 -24.25 4.71
CA ARG A 10 12.12 -22.91 5.18
C ARG A 10 10.64 -22.86 5.51
N THR A 11 10.33 -22.71 6.79
CA THR A 11 9.04 -22.21 7.31
C THR A 11 8.90 -20.69 7.17
N ASP A 12 9.91 -20.01 6.61
CA ASP A 12 9.91 -18.56 6.48
C ASP A 12 9.21 -18.11 5.18
N VAL A 13 8.32 -17.12 5.31
CA VAL A 13 7.71 -16.43 4.16
C VAL A 13 8.80 -15.67 3.37
N LEU A 14 8.87 -15.89 2.05
CA LEU A 14 9.81 -15.16 1.19
C LEU A 14 9.22 -13.78 0.86
N ARG A 15 9.84 -12.71 1.36
CA ARG A 15 9.45 -11.33 1.03
C ARG A 15 10.27 -10.81 -0.16
N VAL A 16 9.60 -10.29 -1.18
CA VAL A 16 10.17 -9.76 -2.42
C VAL A 16 9.70 -8.32 -2.61
N GLY A 17 10.62 -7.36 -2.55
CA GLY A 17 10.30 -5.97 -2.90
C GLY A 17 10.21 -5.81 -4.43
N LEU A 18 9.08 -5.32 -4.93
CA LEU A 18 8.92 -4.91 -6.32
C LEU A 18 9.17 -3.41 -6.42
N THR A 19 10.38 -3.02 -6.80
CA THR A 19 10.77 -1.63 -6.99
C THR A 19 11.01 -1.31 -8.46
N GLY A 20 10.76 -0.06 -8.86
CA GLY A 20 10.90 0.42 -10.23
C GLY A 20 10.18 1.76 -10.43
N GLY A 21 10.53 2.54 -11.45
CA GLY A 21 9.91 3.85 -11.72
C GLY A 21 8.43 3.78 -12.09
N ILE A 22 7.76 4.94 -12.19
CA ILE A 22 6.38 5.03 -12.71
C ILE A 22 6.33 4.36 -14.10
N ALA A 23 5.29 3.56 -14.37
CA ALA A 23 5.11 2.76 -15.60
C ALA A 23 6.12 1.62 -15.86
N SER A 24 6.93 1.21 -14.87
CA SER A 24 7.90 0.11 -15.04
C SER A 24 7.31 -1.31 -15.03
N GLY A 25 5.98 -1.46 -15.07
CA GLY A 25 5.31 -2.77 -15.09
C GLY A 25 5.26 -3.53 -13.76
N LYS A 26 5.54 -2.89 -12.61
CA LYS A 26 5.46 -3.52 -11.27
C LYS A 26 4.09 -4.15 -11.01
N SER A 27 3.01 -3.46 -11.36
CA SER A 27 1.64 -3.96 -11.20
C SER A 27 1.43 -5.24 -12.03
N THR A 28 2.01 -5.32 -13.24
CA THR A 28 1.99 -6.53 -14.07
C THR A 28 2.74 -7.69 -13.40
N VAL A 29 3.94 -7.44 -12.88
CA VAL A 29 4.72 -8.46 -12.16
C VAL A 29 4.00 -8.93 -10.89
N SER A 30 3.41 -8.01 -10.14
CA SER A 30 2.64 -8.34 -8.94
C SER A 30 1.44 -9.24 -9.27
N ARG A 31 0.73 -8.97 -10.36
CA ARG A 31 -0.39 -9.79 -10.84
C ARG A 31 0.07 -11.18 -11.25
N CYS A 32 1.16 -11.30 -12.01
CA CYS A 32 1.70 -12.61 -12.38
C CYS A 32 2.14 -13.41 -11.14
N LEU A 33 2.72 -12.76 -10.13
CA LEU A 33 3.06 -13.42 -8.88
C LEU A 33 1.79 -13.89 -8.13
N ALA A 34 0.74 -13.06 -8.09
CA ALA A 34 -0.54 -13.44 -7.48
C ALA A 34 -1.17 -14.67 -8.16
N GLU A 35 -1.15 -14.72 -9.50
CA GLU A 35 -1.62 -15.88 -10.28
C GLU A 35 -0.84 -17.17 -9.97
N LEU A 36 0.40 -17.05 -9.49
CA LEU A 36 1.24 -18.16 -9.04
C LEU A 36 1.09 -18.48 -7.53
N GLY A 37 0.15 -17.85 -6.84
CA GLY A 37 -0.13 -18.09 -5.41
C GLY A 37 0.62 -17.18 -4.45
N ALA A 38 1.26 -16.10 -4.93
CA ALA A 38 1.86 -15.08 -4.08
C ALA A 38 0.80 -14.21 -3.40
N VAL A 39 1.10 -13.75 -2.18
CA VAL A 39 0.30 -12.71 -1.51
C VAL A 39 0.89 -11.36 -1.90
N VAL A 40 0.16 -10.57 -2.68
CA VAL A 40 0.63 -9.23 -3.07
C VAL A 40 0.26 -8.21 -2.01
N VAL A 41 1.22 -7.39 -1.61
CA VAL A 41 1.04 -6.27 -0.68
C VAL A 41 1.33 -4.98 -1.45
N ASP A 42 0.29 -4.32 -1.93
CA ASP A 42 0.42 -3.07 -2.67
C ASP A 42 0.20 -1.89 -1.72
N ALA A 43 1.26 -1.16 -1.36
CA ALA A 43 1.19 -0.01 -0.47
C ALA A 43 0.29 1.10 -1.03
N ASP A 44 0.29 1.31 -2.36
CA ASP A 44 -0.58 2.29 -3.01
C ASP A 44 -2.05 1.90 -2.90
N ALA A 45 -2.36 0.61 -2.98
CA ALA A 45 -3.74 0.12 -2.81
C ALA A 45 -4.19 0.24 -1.35
N ILE A 46 -3.31 -0.07 -0.40
CA ILE A 46 -3.56 0.08 1.03
C ILE A 46 -3.79 1.55 1.38
N ALA A 47 -2.91 2.45 0.91
CA ALA A 47 -3.05 3.88 1.13
C ALA A 47 -4.37 4.42 0.56
N ARG A 48 -4.75 3.99 -0.66
CA ARG A 48 -6.03 4.35 -1.27
C ARG A 48 -7.23 3.84 -0.47
N ARG A 49 -7.17 2.63 0.10
CA ARG A 49 -8.22 2.07 0.95
C ARG A 49 -8.33 2.84 2.26
N LEU A 50 -7.21 3.11 2.93
CA LEU A 50 -7.19 3.83 4.21
C LEU A 50 -7.70 5.27 4.11
N GLN A 51 -7.79 5.82 2.90
CA GLN A 51 -8.37 7.14 2.60
C GLN A 51 -9.87 7.10 2.30
N GLU A 52 -10.51 5.94 2.38
CA GLU A 52 -11.96 5.80 2.20
C GLU A 52 -12.72 6.25 3.45
N PRO A 53 -13.95 6.80 3.31
CA PRO A 53 -14.76 7.20 4.46
C PRO A 53 -14.97 6.05 5.45
N GLY A 54 -14.72 6.32 6.73
CA GLY A 54 -14.83 5.34 7.81
C GLY A 54 -13.57 4.52 8.10
N GLU A 55 -12.44 4.83 7.44
CA GLU A 55 -11.13 4.28 7.77
C GLU A 55 -10.32 5.29 8.60
N ASP A 56 -9.45 4.79 9.47
CA ASP A 56 -8.63 5.62 10.38
C ASP A 56 -7.79 6.67 9.63
N GLY A 57 -7.33 6.35 8.41
CA GLY A 57 -6.56 7.27 7.59
C GLY A 57 -7.40 8.43 7.04
N TYR A 58 -8.67 8.19 6.71
CA TYR A 58 -9.60 9.24 6.29
C TYR A 58 -9.86 10.20 7.45
N GLU A 59 -10.21 9.65 8.62
CA GLU A 59 -10.55 10.46 9.79
C GLU A 59 -9.37 11.35 10.23
N ALA A 60 -8.17 10.77 10.31
CA ALA A 60 -6.96 11.53 10.69
C ALA A 60 -6.60 12.61 9.66
N VAL A 61 -6.80 12.36 8.36
CA VAL A 61 -6.55 13.36 7.31
C VAL A 61 -7.58 14.49 7.38
N VAL A 62 -8.86 14.17 7.59
CA VAL A 62 -9.91 15.20 7.73
C VAL A 62 -9.72 16.02 9.01
N GLU A 63 -9.33 15.39 10.13
CA GLU A 63 -9.03 16.10 11.38
C GLU A 63 -7.87 17.08 11.21
N HIS A 64 -6.82 16.69 10.48
CA HIS A 64 -5.60 17.50 10.33
C HIS A 64 -5.73 18.58 9.26
N PHE A 65 -6.29 18.27 8.09
CA PHE A 65 -6.40 19.18 6.94
C PHE A 65 -7.76 19.90 6.85
N GLY A 66 -8.73 19.49 7.68
CA GLY A 66 -10.09 20.03 7.73
C GLY A 66 -10.96 19.58 6.56
N ASP A 67 -12.23 19.98 6.60
CA ASP A 67 -13.24 19.59 5.60
C ASP A 67 -12.93 20.09 4.16
N THR A 68 -11.94 20.97 4.01
CA THR A 68 -11.50 21.47 2.70
C THR A 68 -10.94 20.39 1.77
N VAL A 69 -10.51 19.26 2.33
CA VAL A 69 -10.04 18.09 1.56
C VAL A 69 -11.12 17.05 1.34
N VAL A 70 -12.37 17.32 1.71
CA VAL A 70 -13.51 16.42 1.50
C VAL A 70 -14.38 16.95 0.37
N ASP A 71 -14.65 16.10 -0.61
CA ASP A 71 -15.61 16.39 -1.67
C ASP A 71 -17.03 16.45 -1.06
N ALA A 72 -17.65 17.62 -1.12
CA ALA A 72 -18.95 17.87 -0.50
C ALA A 72 -20.12 17.07 -1.13
N ALA A 73 -19.96 16.55 -2.34
CA ALA A 73 -21.00 15.79 -3.04
C ALA A 73 -20.95 14.29 -2.69
N THR A 74 -19.76 13.76 -2.46
CA THR A 74 -19.50 12.32 -2.25
C THR A 74 -19.11 11.98 -0.82
N GLY A 75 -18.67 12.96 -0.02
CA GLY A 75 -18.13 12.77 1.32
C GLY A 75 -16.76 12.08 1.34
N ARG A 76 -16.11 11.89 0.18
CA ARG A 76 -14.80 11.22 0.06
C ARG A 76 -13.69 12.26 0.04
N LEU A 77 -12.45 11.84 0.29
CA LEU A 77 -11.31 12.75 0.13
C LEU A 77 -11.18 13.22 -1.32
N ASP A 78 -11.20 14.53 -1.52
CA ASP A 78 -10.82 15.18 -2.78
C ASP A 78 -9.30 15.11 -2.93
N ARG A 79 -8.85 14.11 -3.68
CA ARG A 79 -7.43 13.90 -3.96
C ARG A 79 -6.80 15.08 -4.70
N ALA A 80 -7.55 15.81 -5.52
CA ALA A 80 -7.00 16.96 -6.23
C ALA A 80 -6.80 18.14 -5.28
N ALA A 81 -7.76 18.39 -4.39
CA ALA A 81 -7.62 19.41 -3.34
C ALA A 81 -6.48 19.07 -2.37
N LEU A 82 -6.44 17.83 -1.87
CA LEU A 82 -5.37 17.38 -0.98
C LEU A 82 -4.00 17.46 -1.66
N ALA A 83 -3.89 17.00 -2.92
CA ALA A 83 -2.67 17.13 -3.73
C ALA A 83 -2.24 18.60 -3.89
N GLY A 84 -3.18 19.50 -4.18
CA GLY A 84 -2.91 20.93 -4.30
C GLY A 84 -2.32 21.53 -3.01
N ILE A 85 -2.75 21.05 -1.84
CA ILE A 85 -2.24 21.49 -0.55
C ILE A 85 -0.87 20.90 -0.25
N VAL A 86 -0.71 19.58 -0.39
CA VAL A 86 0.51 18.89 0.04
C VAL A 86 1.66 19.03 -0.95
N PHE A 87 1.40 19.17 -2.26
CA PHE A 87 2.46 19.42 -3.24
C PHE A 87 2.86 20.89 -3.34
N ALA A 88 2.08 21.81 -2.78
CA ALA A 88 2.45 23.21 -2.66
C ALA A 88 3.32 23.50 -1.43
N ASP A 89 3.31 22.62 -0.43
CA ASP A 89 4.02 22.80 0.85
C ASP A 89 4.63 21.47 1.32
N GLU A 90 5.97 21.38 1.27
CA GLU A 90 6.71 20.19 1.67
C GLU A 90 6.48 19.80 3.14
N ALA A 91 6.20 20.77 4.02
CA ALA A 91 5.86 20.48 5.42
C ALA A 91 4.52 19.73 5.50
N LYS A 92 3.53 20.15 4.72
CA LYS A 92 2.22 19.47 4.65
C LYS A 92 2.31 18.09 4.03
N LEU A 93 3.19 17.89 3.05
CA LEU A 93 3.49 16.55 2.53
C LEU A 93 4.08 15.66 3.62
N ALA A 94 5.02 16.18 4.41
CA ALA A 94 5.61 15.44 5.51
C ALA A 94 4.56 15.09 6.59
N GLU A 95 3.63 16.00 6.89
CA GLU A 95 2.50 15.76 7.82
C GLU A 95 1.56 14.66 7.30
N LEU A 96 1.13 14.73 6.04
CA LEU A 96 0.30 13.70 5.42
C LEU A 96 1.00 12.33 5.46
N ASN A 97 2.30 12.30 5.12
CA ASN A 97 3.09 11.08 5.16
C ASN A 97 3.26 10.55 6.59
N ALA A 98 3.39 11.42 7.60
CA ALA A 98 3.49 11.03 9.00
C ALA A 98 2.19 10.40 9.51
N ILE A 99 1.03 10.84 9.02
CA ILE A 99 -0.27 10.23 9.29
C ILE A 99 -0.41 8.88 8.56
N MET A 100 -0.12 8.84 7.26
CA MET A 100 -0.41 7.67 6.43
C MET A 100 0.60 6.53 6.57
N HIS A 101 1.90 6.82 6.72
CA HIS A 101 2.93 5.78 6.73
C HIS A 101 2.77 4.75 7.85
N PRO A 102 2.48 5.12 9.12
CA PRO A 102 2.25 4.15 10.18
C PRO A 102 1.06 3.24 9.90
N LEU A 103 -0.05 3.78 9.38
CA LEU A 103 -1.27 3.03 9.07
C LEU A 103 -1.02 2.05 7.91
N VAL A 104 -0.39 2.51 6.82
CA VAL A 104 -0.03 1.66 5.68
C VAL A 104 0.93 0.56 6.11
N ARG A 105 1.92 0.85 6.96
CA ARG A 105 2.86 -0.15 7.49
C ARG A 105 2.16 -1.18 8.37
N ALA A 106 1.24 -0.76 9.23
CA ALA A 106 0.48 -1.66 10.09
C ALA A 106 -0.37 -2.63 9.26
N GLU A 107 -1.08 -2.12 8.25
CA GLU A 107 -1.89 -2.93 7.33
C GLU A 107 -1.03 -3.86 6.46
N ALA A 108 0.06 -3.34 5.90
CA ALA A 108 1.02 -4.16 5.14
C ALA A 108 1.64 -5.28 5.98
N ALA A 109 1.79 -5.10 7.30
CA ALA A 109 2.28 -6.13 8.21
C ALA A 109 1.23 -7.19 8.56
N ARG A 110 -0.08 -6.87 8.48
CA ARG A 110 -1.17 -7.82 8.74
C ARG A 110 -1.36 -8.83 7.61
N LEU A 111 -1.19 -8.41 6.35
CA LEU A 111 -1.45 -9.24 5.17
C LEU A 111 -0.60 -10.54 5.08
N PRO A 112 0.73 -10.53 5.35
CA PRO A 112 1.56 -11.73 5.32
C PRO A 112 1.22 -12.76 6.40
N ALA A 113 0.58 -12.34 7.50
CA ALA A 113 0.24 -13.24 8.62
C ALA A 113 -0.91 -14.21 8.27
N HIS A 114 -1.61 -13.98 7.16
CA HIS A 114 -2.66 -14.87 6.67
C HIS A 114 -2.21 -15.75 5.48
N ALA A 115 -0.95 -15.62 5.03
CA ALA A 115 -0.39 -16.51 4.04
C ALA A 115 -0.08 -17.87 4.66
N ALA A 116 -0.67 -18.95 4.13
CA ALA A 116 -0.51 -20.30 4.66
C ALA A 116 0.98 -20.72 4.78
N PRO A 117 1.34 -21.53 5.79
CA PRO A 117 2.70 -22.05 5.94
C PRO A 117 3.03 -22.98 4.78
N GLY A 118 3.77 -22.48 3.79
CA GLY A 118 4.13 -23.26 2.59
C GLY A 118 4.98 -22.54 1.54
N GLY A 119 5.50 -21.34 1.84
CA GLY A 119 6.27 -20.54 0.88
C GLY A 119 5.39 -19.58 0.09
N GLY A 120 4.87 -18.54 0.76
CA GLY A 120 4.27 -17.39 0.09
C GLY A 120 5.35 -16.40 -0.36
N VAL A 121 5.21 -15.86 -1.57
CA VAL A 121 5.96 -14.67 -2.01
C VAL A 121 5.15 -13.45 -1.62
N VAL A 122 5.74 -12.52 -0.86
CA VAL A 122 5.12 -11.21 -0.58
C VAL A 122 5.71 -10.17 -1.50
N ALA A 123 4.94 -9.69 -2.48
CA ALA A 123 5.39 -8.67 -3.43
C ALA A 123 4.99 -7.27 -2.94
N GLY A 124 5.97 -6.45 -2.54
CA GLY A 124 5.75 -5.10 -2.00
C GLY A 124 6.05 -3.99 -3.01
N ASN A 125 5.07 -3.15 -3.36
CA ASN A 125 5.28 -1.88 -4.07
C ASN A 125 5.52 -0.78 -3.02
N PRO A 126 6.59 0.04 -3.10
CA PRO A 126 6.83 1.13 -2.14
C PRO A 126 5.77 2.22 -2.20
#